data_AF-A0A9C9N192-F1
#
_entry.id   AF-A0A9C9N192-F1
#
_cell.length_a   1.000
_cell.length_b   1.000
_cell.length_c   1.000
_cell.angle_alpha   90.00
_cell.angle_beta   90.00
_cell.angle_gamma   90.00
#
_symmetry.space_group_name_H-M   'P 1'
#
loop_
_entity.id
_entity.type
_entity.pdbx_description
1 polymer ?
#
loop_
_entity_poly.entity_id
_entity_poly.type
_entity_poly.pdbx_seq_one_letter_code
_entity_poly.pdbx_strand_id
1 'polypeptide(L)' 'MQPFTLPLGASPKDFTLPATDGKTYSLHDFDDAKYLVIFFTCNHCPFV' A
#
# COMPACT_ATOMS: atom_id res chain seq x y z
N MET A 1 0.19 20.73 -8.88
CA MET A 1 -0.50 19.70 -8.07
C MET A 1 0.43 19.32 -6.94
N GLN A 2 0.02 19.47 -5.68
CA GLN A 2 0.81 19.05 -4.53
C GLN A 2 0.51 17.57 -4.20
N PRO A 3 1.49 16.82 -3.68
CA PRO A 3 1.26 15.48 -3.20
C PRO A 3 0.28 15.51 -2.02
N PHE A 4 -0.64 14.54 -1.98
CA PHE A 4 -1.54 14.35 -0.86
C PHE A 4 -0.81 13.63 0.28
N THR A 5 -0.86 14.19 1.49
CA THR A 5 -0.38 13.52 2.71
C THR A 5 -1.58 13.00 3.49
N LEU A 6 -1.62 11.69 3.75
CA LEU A 6 -2.65 11.10 4.59
C LEU A 6 -2.46 11.59 6.04
N PRO A 7 -3.50 12.11 6.72
CA PRO A 7 -3.40 12.52 8.12
C PRO A 7 -3.05 11.34 9.03
N LEU A 8 -2.28 11.60 10.08
CA LEU A 8 -1.98 10.59 11.10
C LEU A 8 -3.27 10.11 11.78
N GLY A 9 -3.36 8.80 12.02
CA GLY A 9 -4.54 8.15 12.61
C GLY A 9 -5.71 7.94 11.65
N ALA A 10 -5.61 8.41 10.40
CA ALA A 10 -6.59 8.05 9.38
C ALA A 10 -6.54 6.55 9.09
N SER A 11 -7.70 5.91 9.00
CA SER A 11 -7.78 4.51 8.59
C SER A 11 -7.25 4.35 7.17
N PRO A 12 -6.46 3.28 6.89
CA PRO A 12 -6.06 2.96 5.54
C PRO A 12 -7.29 2.69 4.67
N LYS A 13 -7.17 3.00 3.37
CA LYS A 13 -8.17 2.57 2.39
C LYS A 13 -7.98 1.08 2.14
N ASP A 14 -9.09 0.35 2.15
CA ASP A 14 -9.08 -1.08 1.85
C ASP A 14 -8.63 -1.32 0.39
N PHE A 15 -8.00 -2.47 0.17
CA PHE A 15 -7.53 -2.89 -1.14
C PHE A 15 -7.63 -4.41 -1.27
N THR A 16 -7.76 -4.87 -2.51
CA THR A 16 -7.62 -6.27 -2.90
C THR A 16 -6.96 -6.27 -4.28
N LEU A 17 -5.67 -6.57 -4.34
CA LEU A 17 -4.83 -6.35 -5.52
C LEU A 17 -4.04 -7.60 -5.89
N PRO A 18 -3.87 -7.90 -7.19
CA PRO A 18 -3.01 -8.98 -7.64
C PRO A 18 -1.53 -8.64 -7.40
N ALA A 19 -0.75 -9.65 -7.03
CA ALA A 19 0.69 -9.57 -6.84
C ALA A 19 1.46 -10.36 -7.92
N THR A 20 2.78 -10.15 -7.94
CA THR A 20 3.69 -10.76 -8.92
C THR A 20 3.92 -12.26 -8.69
N ASP A 21 3.54 -12.78 -7.52
CA ASP A 21 3.57 -14.21 -7.18
C ASP A 21 2.30 -14.96 -7.64
N GLY A 22 1.38 -14.26 -8.33
CA GLY A 22 0.12 -14.83 -8.80
C GLY A 22 -0.97 -14.93 -7.72
N LYS A 23 -0.72 -14.44 -6.50
CA LYS A 23 -1.73 -14.33 -5.46
C LYS A 23 -2.42 -12.97 -5.51
N THR A 24 -3.52 -12.86 -4.78
CA THR A 24 -4.21 -11.60 -4.51
C THR A 24 -4.04 -11.31 -3.02
N TYR A 25 -3.65 -10.08 -2.68
CA TYR A 25 -3.51 -9.63 -1.30
C TYR A 25 -4.50 -8.50 -1.03
N SER A 26 -5.03 -8.51 0.18
CA SER A 26 -5.90 -7.51 0.77
C SER A 26 -5.24 -6.85 1.96
N LEU A 27 -5.81 -5.73 2.43
CA LEU A 27 -5.34 -5.08 3.65
C LEU A 27 -5.40 -6.04 4.85
N HIS A 28 -6.44 -6.87 4.91
CA HIS A 28 -6.75 -7.79 6.00
C HIS A 28 -5.84 -9.02 6.06
N ASP A 29 -5.13 -9.35 4.98
CA ASP A 29 -4.18 -10.46 4.97
C ASP A 29 -2.95 -10.19 5.87
N PHE A 30 -2.83 -8.98 6.41
CA PHE A 30 -1.73 -8.53 7.28
C PHE A 30 -2.21 -8.13 8.69
N ASP A 31 -3.43 -8.52 9.10
CA ASP A 31 -4.00 -8.13 10.40
C ASP A 31 -3.22 -8.68 11.62
N ASP A 32 -2.38 -9.70 11.43
CA ASP A 32 -1.49 -10.26 12.47
C ASP A 32 -0.15 -9.52 12.58
N ALA A 33 0.18 -8.64 11.63
CA ALA A 33 1.42 -7.88 11.62
C ALA A 33 1.34 -6.70 12.60
N LYS A 34 2.40 -6.52 13.40
CA LYS A 34 2.52 -5.36 14.32
C LYS A 34 2.51 -4.02 13.56
N TYR A 35 3.08 -3.99 12.36
CA TYR A 35 3.12 -2.84 11.47
C TYR A 35 3.03 -3.30 10.02
N LEU A 36 2.25 -2.57 9.22
CA LEU A 36 2.19 -2.70 7.77
C LEU A 36 2.71 -1.41 7.13
N VAL A 37 3.64 -1.52 6.19
CA VAL A 37 4.20 -0.38 5.44
C VAL A 37 3.79 -0.48 3.98
N ILE A 38 3.14 0.55 3.46
CA ILE A 38 2.65 0.61 2.07
C ILE A 38 3.53 1.58 1.28
N PHE A 39 4.12 1.10 0.17
CA PHE A 39 4.93 1.90 -0.75
C PHE A 39 4.22 2.02 -2.11
N PHE A 40 3.99 3.25 -2.57
CA PHE A 40 3.52 3.53 -3.93
C PHE A 40 4.73 3.80 -4.82
N THR A 41 5.02 2.90 -5.75
CA THR A 41 6.21 2.92 -6.60
C THR A 41 5.88 2.58 -8.06
N CYS A 42 6.83 2.82 -8.96
CA CYS A 42 6.76 2.45 -10.37
C CYS A 42 8.14 2.00 -10.87
N ASN A 43 8.16 1.01 -11.77
CA ASN A 43 9.39 0.40 -12.28
C ASN A 43 10.24 1.33 -13.15
N HIS A 44 9.61 2.29 -13.84
CA HIS A 44 10.28 3.17 -14.81
C HIS A 44 10.15 4.65 -14.46
N CYS A 45 10.08 4.96 -13.16
CA CYS A 45 10.15 6.33 -12.69
C CYS A 45 11.60 6.69 -12.30
N PRO A 46 12.10 7.89 -12.66
CA PRO A 46 13.45 8.32 -12.33
C PRO A 46 13.66 8.54 -10.82
N PHE A 47 12.57 8.64 -10.05
CA PHE A 47 12.58 8.73 -8.60
C PHE A 47 11.51 7.82 -8.00
N VAL A 48 11.85 7.26 -6.86
CA VAL A 48 10.99 6.55 -5.90
C VAL A 48 11.10 7.25 -4.55
#